data_AF-A0A961R760-F1
#
_entry.id   AF-A0A961R760-F1
#
_cell.length_a   1.000
_cell.length_b   1.000
_cell.length_c   1.000
_cell.angle_alpha   90.00
_cell.angle_beta   90.00
_cell.angle_gamma   90.00
#
_symmetry.space_group_name_H-M   'P 1'
#
loop_
_entity.id
_entity.type
_entity.pdbx_description
1 polymer ?
#
loop_
_entity_poly.entity_id
_entity_poly.type
_entity_poly.pdbx_seq_one_letter_code
_entity_poly.pdbx_strand_id
1 'polypeptide(L)'
;MIRILVFLAVVFAIGLGFSWLADRPGTMVVTFEGVEYQVTLLVAAVAIVSIVAAMMIAWWILKAIWTSPRTVSRYFRARKRDRGYQSLSTGMIAAGAGDAALARRMNKQAAQNLRSDQEPLIHLLDAQTLMLEGDMEGARKKFEAMLDDPETRLLGLRGLYLEAQRLREPEAARHYADLAAREAPQLGWASNAALETRSREGDWGNALKLIDQQASTRQITKEVANRRRAVMLTAKAMETLDADPTGARNDALQAIKLAPALVPASIVGAKALVRLNDLRKAAKVLETAWKSEPHPEIAQAYVHLRPGDSVIDRLKRAERLQSIKTYHRESAFAVARAAYEAGEYRKAREALEAVLKQDPREGAWLLLADIEEADTGDQGRVRHWLGKAVRAPRDPAWTADGYVSEKWAPFSPVTGRIDAFEWRVPVERLGAPVESSAADDKTPVPVIPPFATAAVEAAPEDVADAIEVIAPESPASEPAEPIEAEDMESVTEDPDEGDSRPILAADGTVPEEASDTITDAPDEEANDKVLVTDAVDPASKYRKSSGLPPVPDDPGVDPNIPAEEPARRFRLF
;
A
#
# COMPACT_ATOMS: atom_id res chain seq x y z
N MET A 1 -45.92 42.68 -3.64
CA MET A 1 -46.30 44.09 -3.40
C MET A 1 -47.71 44.39 -3.91
N ILE A 2 -47.97 44.57 -5.22
CA ILE A 2 -49.29 44.99 -5.77
C ILE A 2 -50.52 44.28 -5.13
N ARG A 3 -50.51 42.95 -5.00
CA ARG A 3 -51.62 42.18 -4.39
C ARG A 3 -51.94 42.58 -2.93
N ILE A 4 -50.93 43.02 -2.16
CA ILE A 4 -51.10 43.48 -0.77
C ILE A 4 -51.71 44.89 -0.77
N LEU A 5 -51.26 45.77 -1.67
CA LEU A 5 -51.84 47.11 -1.84
C LEU A 5 -53.32 47.05 -2.24
N VAL A 6 -53.68 46.17 -3.18
CA VAL A 6 -55.07 45.96 -3.59
C VAL A 6 -55.91 45.37 -2.45
N PHE A 7 -55.39 44.39 -1.71
CA PHE A 7 -56.08 43.84 -0.53
C PHE A 7 -56.34 44.90 0.53
N LEU A 8 -55.32 45.71 0.88
CA LEU A 8 -55.42 46.75 1.90
C LEU A 8 -56.39 47.86 1.47
N ALA A 9 -56.39 48.26 0.19
CA ALA A 9 -57.38 49.18 -0.37
C ALA A 9 -58.81 48.64 -0.31
N VAL A 10 -59.02 47.34 -0.58
CA VAL A 10 -60.35 46.69 -0.47
C VAL A 10 -60.80 46.62 0.99
N VAL A 11 -59.93 46.25 1.93
CA VAL A 11 -60.25 46.24 3.37
C VAL A 11 -60.60 47.65 3.87
N PHE A 12 -59.86 48.68 3.42
CA PHE A 12 -60.14 50.07 3.75
C PHE A 12 -61.49 50.55 3.18
N ALA A 13 -61.81 50.19 1.94
CA ALA A 13 -63.11 50.50 1.32
C ALA A 13 -64.29 49.80 2.04
N ILE A 14 -64.10 48.53 2.48
CA ILE A 14 -65.08 47.80 3.29
C ILE A 14 -65.26 48.48 4.66
N GLY A 15 -64.17 48.91 5.31
CA GLY A 15 -64.22 49.65 6.59
C GLY A 15 -64.98 50.97 6.48
N LEU A 16 -64.74 51.76 5.42
CA LEU A 16 -65.50 52.97 5.12
C LEU A 16 -66.99 52.68 4.88
N GLY A 17 -67.31 51.60 4.15
CA GLY A 17 -68.68 51.15 3.93
C GLY A 17 -69.41 50.78 5.22
N PHE A 18 -68.74 50.08 6.13
CA PHE A 18 -69.29 49.77 7.47
C PHE A 18 -69.47 51.01 8.34
N SER A 19 -68.53 51.96 8.31
CA SER A 19 -68.67 53.23 9.06
C SER A 19 -69.90 54.02 8.59
N TRP A 20 -70.04 54.22 7.28
CA TRP A 20 -71.17 54.94 6.68
C TRP A 20 -72.52 54.25 6.92
N LEU A 21 -72.53 52.92 7.06
CA LEU A 21 -73.72 52.15 7.41
C LEU A 21 -74.08 52.24 8.90
N ALA A 22 -73.08 52.38 9.78
CA ALA A 22 -73.30 52.59 11.22
C ALA A 22 -73.96 53.95 11.52
N ASP A 23 -73.60 54.99 10.76
CA ASP A 23 -74.19 56.34 10.86
C ASP A 23 -75.66 56.42 10.37
N ARG A 24 -76.23 55.30 9.87
CA ARG A 24 -77.59 55.22 9.30
C ARG A 24 -78.41 54.14 10.00
N PRO A 25 -79.06 54.43 11.15
CA PRO A 25 -79.87 53.45 11.86
C PRO A 25 -81.14 53.08 11.09
N GLY A 26 -81.07 51.96 10.37
CA GLY A 26 -82.22 51.29 9.77
C GLY A 26 -82.58 50.01 10.52
N THR A 27 -83.87 49.68 10.58
CA THR A 27 -84.37 48.37 10.99
C THR A 27 -84.68 47.51 9.76
N MET A 28 -84.37 46.22 9.85
CA MET A 28 -84.69 45.22 8.84
C MET A 28 -85.59 44.17 9.50
N VAL A 29 -86.84 44.07 9.02
CA VAL A 29 -87.77 43.04 9.49
C VAL A 29 -87.54 41.79 8.63
N VAL A 30 -87.09 40.71 9.27
CA VAL A 30 -86.90 39.41 8.63
C VAL A 30 -88.03 38.48 9.09
N THR A 31 -88.95 38.18 8.19
CA THR A 31 -90.07 37.26 8.46
C THR A 31 -89.64 35.83 8.17
N PHE A 32 -89.58 34.98 9.20
CA PHE A 32 -89.18 33.58 9.08
C PHE A 32 -90.18 32.69 9.83
N GLU A 33 -90.74 31.69 9.14
CA GLU A 33 -91.81 30.80 9.65
C GLU A 33 -92.99 31.54 10.33
N GLY A 34 -93.30 32.76 9.86
CA GLY A 34 -94.37 33.61 10.40
C GLY A 34 -93.99 34.42 11.64
N VAL A 35 -92.75 34.30 12.13
CA VAL A 35 -92.20 35.13 13.21
C VAL A 35 -91.45 36.32 12.62
N GLU A 36 -91.74 37.53 13.11
CA GLU A 36 -91.06 38.76 12.69
C GLU A 36 -89.81 39.02 13.56
N TYR A 37 -88.62 38.78 13.01
CA TYR A 37 -87.36 39.17 13.65
C TYR A 37 -86.97 40.58 13.22
N GLN A 38 -87.15 41.56 14.11
CA GLN A 38 -86.65 42.91 13.90
C GLN A 38 -85.15 42.97 14.23
N VAL A 39 -84.31 43.14 13.21
CA VAL A 39 -82.86 43.21 13.33
C VAL A 39 -82.37 44.59 12.93
N THR A 40 -81.29 45.09 13.53
CA THR A 40 -80.66 46.33 13.04
C THR A 40 -79.89 46.05 11.74
N LEU A 41 -79.89 47.03 10.83
CA LEU A 41 -79.24 46.93 9.52
C LEU A 41 -77.74 46.58 9.63
N LEU A 42 -77.08 47.06 10.69
CA LEU A 42 -75.68 46.74 11.00
C LEU A 42 -75.49 45.25 11.34
N VAL A 43 -76.36 44.66 12.18
CA VAL A 43 -76.28 43.23 12.53
C VAL A 43 -76.53 42.35 11.31
N ALA A 44 -77.50 42.72 10.46
CA ALA A 44 -77.74 42.03 9.19
C ALA A 44 -76.51 42.08 8.25
N ALA A 45 -75.88 43.26 8.10
CA ALA A 45 -74.69 43.43 7.27
C ALA A 45 -73.47 42.66 7.81
N VAL A 46 -73.25 42.67 9.13
CA VAL A 46 -72.18 41.88 9.77
C VAL A 46 -72.42 40.38 9.56
N ALA A 47 -73.65 39.89 9.75
CA ALA A 47 -73.97 38.48 9.52
C ALA A 47 -73.69 38.03 8.07
N ILE A 48 -74.08 38.83 7.07
CA ILE A 48 -73.81 38.54 5.65
C ILE A 48 -72.30 38.47 5.39
N VAL A 49 -71.52 39.44 5.89
CA VAL A 49 -70.06 39.46 5.71
C VAL A 49 -69.38 38.30 6.44
N SER A 50 -69.87 37.90 7.62
CA SER A 50 -69.39 36.70 8.33
C SER A 50 -69.64 35.41 7.54
N ILE A 51 -70.80 35.26 6.90
CA ILE A 51 -71.11 34.11 6.04
C ILE A 51 -70.18 34.08 4.81
N VAL A 52 -69.98 35.21 4.14
CA VAL A 52 -69.05 35.30 2.99
C VAL A 52 -67.61 34.98 3.40
N ALA A 53 -67.14 35.48 4.55
CA ALA A 53 -65.83 35.15 5.09
C ALA A 53 -65.70 33.65 5.40
N ALA A 54 -66.71 33.03 6.02
CA ALA A 54 -66.73 31.60 6.30
C ALA A 54 -66.68 30.75 5.01
N MET A 55 -67.42 31.13 3.96
CA MET A 55 -67.36 30.48 2.65
C MET A 55 -65.98 30.62 1.99
N MET A 56 -65.35 31.80 2.07
CA MET A 56 -64.00 32.00 1.56
C MET A 56 -62.95 31.17 2.30
N ILE A 57 -63.06 31.04 3.62
CA ILE A 57 -62.18 30.19 4.45
C ILE A 57 -62.38 28.71 4.09
N ALA A 58 -63.63 28.25 4.00
CA ALA A 58 -63.95 26.87 3.60
C ALA A 58 -63.39 26.53 2.20
N TRP A 59 -63.56 27.43 1.23
CA TRP A 59 -63.01 27.27 -0.12
C TRP A 59 -61.47 27.28 -0.14
N TRP A 60 -60.84 28.12 0.69
CA TRP A 60 -59.38 28.13 0.83
C TRP A 60 -58.86 26.82 1.43
N ILE A 61 -59.50 26.29 2.47
CA ILE A 61 -59.16 24.99 3.07
C ILE A 61 -59.31 23.86 2.03
N LEU A 62 -60.44 23.81 1.33
CA LEU A 62 -60.71 22.77 0.32
C LEU A 62 -59.68 22.83 -0.83
N LYS A 63 -59.38 24.04 -1.31
CA LYS A 63 -58.35 24.27 -2.34
C LYS A 63 -56.94 23.94 -1.85
N ALA A 64 -56.62 24.21 -0.58
CA ALA A 64 -55.34 23.83 0.02
C ALA A 64 -55.21 22.31 0.04
N ILE A 65 -56.23 21.58 0.51
CA ILE A 65 -56.23 20.11 0.54
C ILE A 65 -56.04 19.51 -0.85
N TRP A 66 -56.73 20.04 -1.89
CA TRP A 66 -56.58 19.56 -3.27
C TRP A 66 -55.28 19.97 -3.98
N THR A 67 -54.63 21.08 -3.60
CA THR A 67 -53.38 21.53 -4.24
C THR A 67 -52.10 21.11 -3.51
N SER A 68 -52.21 20.78 -2.22
CA SER A 68 -51.10 20.31 -1.37
C SER A 68 -50.52 18.90 -1.67
N PRO A 69 -51.12 17.98 -2.46
CA PRO A 69 -50.49 16.67 -2.72
C PRO A 69 -49.07 16.76 -3.29
N ARG A 70 -48.76 17.83 -4.05
CA ARG A 70 -47.42 18.07 -4.63
C ARG A 70 -46.40 18.64 -3.65
N THR A 71 -46.82 19.31 -2.57
CA THR A 71 -45.95 19.78 -1.49
C THR A 71 -45.74 18.70 -0.43
N VAL A 72 -46.81 18.02 -0.03
CA VAL A 72 -46.77 16.93 0.96
C VAL A 72 -45.95 15.73 0.44
N SER A 73 -46.12 15.33 -0.82
CA SER A 73 -45.30 14.26 -1.41
C SER A 73 -43.81 14.62 -1.54
N ARG A 74 -43.45 15.90 -1.68
CA ARG A 74 -42.04 16.35 -1.64
C ARG A 74 -41.46 16.20 -0.23
N TYR A 75 -42.18 16.63 0.79
CA TYR A 75 -41.74 16.51 2.18
C TYR A 75 -41.55 15.04 2.61
N PHE A 76 -42.50 14.16 2.28
CA PHE A 76 -42.35 12.72 2.57
C PHE A 76 -41.23 12.05 1.76
N ARG A 77 -40.98 12.48 0.50
CA ARG A 77 -39.85 11.98 -0.29
C ARG A 77 -38.50 12.41 0.29
N ALA A 78 -38.36 13.65 0.75
CA ALA A 78 -37.18 14.12 1.47
C ALA A 78 -36.95 13.24 2.71
N ARG A 79 -37.89 13.20 3.65
CA ARG A 79 -37.76 12.43 4.89
C ARG A 79 -37.51 10.93 4.67
N LYS A 80 -37.98 10.35 3.56
CA LYS A 80 -37.67 8.96 3.18
C LYS A 80 -36.22 8.83 2.69
N ARG A 81 -35.76 9.73 1.82
CA ARG A 81 -34.38 9.78 1.33
C ARG A 81 -33.38 10.03 2.46
N ASP A 82 -33.66 10.98 3.35
CA ASP A 82 -32.75 11.37 4.44
C ASP A 82 -32.52 10.20 5.41
N ARG A 83 -33.60 9.44 5.73
CA ARG A 83 -33.50 8.17 6.47
C ARG A 83 -32.66 7.12 5.75
N GLY A 84 -32.81 6.99 4.43
CA GLY A 84 -32.05 6.03 3.65
C GLY A 84 -30.56 6.38 3.54
N TYR A 85 -30.20 7.67 3.49
CA TYR A 85 -28.80 8.11 3.64
C TYR A 85 -28.25 7.80 5.03
N GLN A 86 -29.05 7.98 6.10
CA GLN A 86 -28.65 7.62 7.46
C GLN A 86 -28.45 6.09 7.64
N SER A 87 -29.31 5.27 7.02
CA SER A 87 -29.10 3.82 6.93
C SER A 87 -27.85 3.48 6.12
N LEU A 88 -27.64 4.13 4.96
CA LEU A 88 -26.46 3.90 4.12
C LEU A 88 -25.15 4.23 4.84
N SER A 89 -25.05 5.39 5.49
CA SER A 89 -23.84 5.79 6.22
C SER A 89 -23.58 4.88 7.43
N THR A 90 -24.62 4.52 8.18
CA THR A 90 -24.54 3.57 9.30
C THR A 90 -24.14 2.17 8.82
N GLY A 91 -24.64 1.75 7.65
CA GLY A 91 -24.27 0.50 6.99
C GLY A 91 -22.81 0.47 6.54
N MET A 92 -22.31 1.56 5.95
CA MET A 92 -20.90 1.70 5.56
C MET A 92 -19.97 1.70 6.78
N ILE A 93 -20.37 2.35 7.89
CA ILE A 93 -19.62 2.31 9.16
C ILE A 93 -19.60 0.89 9.73
N ALA A 94 -20.74 0.20 9.76
CA ALA A 94 -20.82 -1.20 10.21
C ALA A 94 -19.97 -2.14 9.34
N ALA A 95 -19.99 -1.96 8.02
CA ALA A 95 -19.14 -2.72 7.10
C ALA A 95 -17.64 -2.45 7.32
N GLY A 96 -17.25 -1.19 7.53
CA GLY A 96 -15.88 -0.81 7.89
C GLY A 96 -15.42 -1.36 9.26
N ALA A 97 -16.36 -1.59 10.18
CA ALA A 97 -16.12 -2.21 11.48
C ALA A 97 -16.22 -3.76 11.47
N GLY A 98 -16.58 -4.36 10.34
CA GLY A 98 -16.74 -5.82 10.19
C GLY A 98 -18.09 -6.40 10.67
N ASP A 99 -19.04 -5.58 11.13
CA ASP A 99 -20.38 -6.05 11.52
C ASP A 99 -21.25 -6.30 10.27
N ALA A 100 -21.08 -7.50 9.70
CA ALA A 100 -21.84 -8.00 8.57
C ALA A 100 -23.36 -7.90 8.82
N ALA A 101 -23.83 -8.25 10.03
CA ALA A 101 -25.25 -8.39 10.33
C ALA A 101 -25.95 -7.02 10.43
N LEU A 102 -25.33 -6.02 11.07
CA LEU A 102 -25.82 -4.65 11.08
C LEU A 102 -25.72 -4.03 9.70
N ALA A 103 -24.59 -4.19 9.01
CA ALA A 103 -24.40 -3.68 7.66
C ALA A 103 -25.47 -4.24 6.70
N ARG A 104 -25.81 -5.53 6.79
CA ARG A 104 -26.88 -6.15 5.99
C ARG A 104 -28.27 -5.60 6.28
N ARG A 105 -28.59 -5.37 7.56
CA ARG A 105 -29.86 -4.76 7.98
C ARG A 105 -29.97 -3.32 7.49
N MET A 106 -28.91 -2.55 7.64
CA MET A 106 -28.82 -1.15 7.20
C MET A 106 -28.89 -1.01 5.67
N ASN A 107 -28.19 -1.88 4.93
CA ASN A 107 -28.28 -1.96 3.47
C ASN A 107 -29.73 -2.21 3.00
N LYS A 108 -30.40 -3.23 3.56
CA LYS A 108 -31.82 -3.51 3.26
C LYS A 108 -32.73 -2.31 3.56
N GLN A 109 -32.46 -1.54 4.61
CA GLN A 109 -33.18 -0.30 4.90
C GLN A 109 -32.84 0.84 3.93
N ALA A 110 -31.59 0.98 3.49
CA ALA A 110 -31.17 1.96 2.49
C ALA A 110 -31.84 1.69 1.14
N ALA A 111 -31.79 0.44 0.65
CA ALA A 111 -32.39 -0.01 -0.60
C ALA A 111 -33.94 0.05 -0.61
N GLN A 112 -34.61 0.03 0.55
CA GLN A 112 -36.04 0.32 0.66
C GLN A 112 -36.35 1.82 0.61
N ASN A 113 -35.38 2.67 0.96
CA ASN A 113 -35.57 4.10 1.17
C ASN A 113 -35.14 4.97 -0.02
N LEU A 114 -34.01 4.65 -0.64
CA LEU A 114 -33.54 5.21 -1.91
C LEU A 114 -33.95 4.31 -3.08
N ARG A 115 -33.56 4.68 -4.29
CA ARG A 115 -33.59 3.83 -5.49
C ARG A 115 -32.15 3.43 -5.80
N SER A 116 -31.90 2.15 -6.08
CA SER A 116 -30.59 1.63 -6.45
C SER A 116 -30.04 2.34 -7.69
N ASP A 117 -30.87 2.44 -8.74
CA ASP A 117 -30.68 3.21 -9.99
C ASP A 117 -30.55 4.74 -9.82
N GLN A 118 -30.47 5.25 -8.59
CA GLN A 118 -30.12 6.66 -8.30
C GLN A 118 -28.98 6.81 -7.28
N GLU A 119 -28.44 5.72 -6.73
CA GLU A 119 -27.43 5.78 -5.66
C GLU A 119 -26.42 4.62 -5.77
N PRO A 120 -25.40 4.77 -6.65
CA PRO A 120 -24.22 3.90 -6.78
C PRO A 120 -23.72 3.21 -5.50
N LEU A 121 -23.67 3.94 -4.39
CA LEU A 121 -23.13 3.47 -3.11
C LEU A 121 -23.93 2.32 -2.48
N ILE A 122 -25.20 2.12 -2.86
CA ILE A 122 -25.98 0.97 -2.39
C ILE A 122 -25.41 -0.34 -2.96
N HIS A 123 -24.92 -0.33 -4.20
CA HIS A 123 -24.30 -1.51 -4.81
C HIS A 123 -22.95 -1.84 -4.15
N LEU A 124 -22.16 -0.81 -3.78
CA LEU A 124 -20.95 -0.99 -2.98
C LEU A 124 -21.25 -1.64 -1.64
N LEU A 125 -22.21 -1.10 -0.88
CA LEU A 125 -22.56 -1.63 0.43
C LEU A 125 -23.10 -3.06 0.32
N ASP A 126 -23.86 -3.38 -0.73
CA ASP A 126 -24.33 -4.74 -1.00
C ASP A 126 -23.17 -5.72 -1.23
N ALA A 127 -22.23 -5.37 -2.11
CA ALA A 127 -21.02 -6.17 -2.35
C ALA A 127 -20.17 -6.32 -1.08
N GLN A 128 -19.94 -5.24 -0.33
CA GLN A 128 -19.20 -5.28 0.94
C GLN A 128 -19.91 -6.14 2.00
N THR A 129 -21.25 -6.08 2.10
CA THR A 129 -21.99 -6.97 3.03
C THR A 129 -21.82 -8.44 2.65
N LEU A 130 -21.84 -8.77 1.35
CA LEU A 130 -21.65 -10.13 0.87
C LEU A 130 -20.22 -10.64 1.12
N MET A 131 -19.19 -9.80 0.94
CA MET A 131 -17.81 -10.13 1.31
C MET A 131 -17.65 -10.44 2.80
N LEU A 132 -18.37 -9.72 3.68
CA LEU A 132 -18.34 -9.94 5.13
C LEU A 132 -19.22 -11.14 5.56
N GLU A 133 -20.32 -11.43 4.85
CA GLU A 133 -21.14 -12.63 5.02
C GLU A 133 -20.45 -13.91 4.46
N GLY A 134 -19.35 -13.77 3.72
CA GLY A 134 -18.61 -14.87 3.11
C GLY A 134 -19.08 -15.26 1.70
N ASP A 135 -20.16 -14.66 1.18
CA ASP A 135 -20.69 -14.89 -0.16
C ASP A 135 -19.88 -14.12 -1.22
N MET A 136 -18.77 -14.74 -1.62
CA MET A 136 -17.85 -14.18 -2.61
C MET A 136 -18.47 -14.19 -4.01
N GLU A 137 -19.21 -15.24 -4.39
CA GLU A 137 -19.84 -15.32 -5.71
C GLU A 137 -20.95 -14.28 -5.88
N GLY A 138 -21.70 -14.00 -4.81
CA GLY A 138 -22.63 -12.88 -4.72
C GLY A 138 -21.92 -11.52 -4.79
N ALA A 139 -20.85 -11.32 -4.02
CA ALA A 139 -20.06 -10.08 -4.06
C ALA A 139 -19.49 -9.80 -5.47
N ARG A 140 -18.91 -10.83 -6.12
CA ARG A 140 -18.39 -10.77 -7.48
C ARG A 140 -19.42 -10.26 -8.47
N LYS A 141 -20.61 -10.89 -8.49
CA LYS A 141 -21.72 -10.50 -9.37
C LYS A 141 -22.19 -9.05 -9.13
N LYS A 142 -22.05 -8.53 -7.91
CA LYS A 142 -22.33 -7.11 -7.60
C LYS A 142 -21.25 -6.18 -8.12
N PHE A 143 -19.96 -6.56 -8.05
CA PHE A 143 -18.88 -5.78 -8.65
C PHE A 143 -18.86 -5.87 -10.19
N GLU A 144 -19.26 -6.99 -10.78
CA GLU A 144 -19.46 -7.15 -12.23
C GLU A 144 -20.62 -6.26 -12.72
N ALA A 145 -21.77 -6.26 -12.03
CA ALA A 145 -22.87 -5.33 -12.34
C ALA A 145 -22.49 -3.84 -12.13
N MET A 146 -21.54 -3.54 -11.24
CA MET A 146 -20.98 -2.20 -11.08
C MET A 146 -20.08 -1.77 -12.25
N LEU A 147 -19.80 -2.62 -13.24
CA LEU A 147 -19.04 -2.23 -14.45
C LEU A 147 -19.92 -1.55 -15.52
N ASP A 148 -21.24 -1.79 -15.51
CA ASP A 148 -22.14 -1.21 -16.52
C ASP A 148 -22.21 0.33 -16.37
N ASP A 149 -22.44 0.82 -15.16
CA ASP A 149 -22.55 2.24 -14.85
C ASP A 149 -21.17 2.96 -14.77
N PRO A 150 -20.95 4.07 -15.49
CA PRO A 150 -19.68 4.79 -15.49
C PRO A 150 -19.22 5.34 -14.12
N GLU A 151 -20.15 5.60 -13.20
CA GLU A 151 -19.84 6.14 -11.87
C GLU A 151 -19.34 5.06 -10.90
N THR A 152 -19.79 3.81 -11.05
CA THR A 152 -19.35 2.68 -10.22
C THR A 152 -18.19 1.88 -10.83
N ARG A 153 -17.94 1.97 -12.14
CA ARG A 153 -16.99 1.08 -12.83
C ARG A 153 -15.61 0.97 -12.18
N LEU A 154 -14.99 2.11 -11.85
CA LEU A 154 -13.65 2.13 -11.23
C LEU A 154 -13.62 1.47 -9.84
N LEU A 155 -14.75 1.46 -9.15
CA LEU A 155 -14.97 0.84 -7.84
C LEU A 155 -15.28 -0.66 -7.99
N GLY A 156 -16.06 -1.05 -9.00
CA GLY A 156 -16.25 -2.45 -9.41
C GLY A 156 -14.93 -3.12 -9.80
N LEU A 157 -14.14 -2.48 -10.66
CA LEU A 157 -12.79 -2.94 -11.04
C LEU A 157 -11.86 -3.06 -9.82
N ARG A 158 -11.96 -2.17 -8.83
CA ARG A 158 -11.19 -2.27 -7.58
C ARG A 158 -11.62 -3.45 -6.71
N GLY A 159 -12.93 -3.73 -6.63
CA GLY A 159 -13.48 -4.90 -5.94
C GLY A 159 -12.99 -6.21 -6.58
N LEU A 160 -13.23 -6.36 -7.88
CA LEU A 160 -12.84 -7.55 -8.66
C LEU A 160 -11.32 -7.78 -8.66
N TYR A 161 -10.51 -6.71 -8.70
CA TYR A 161 -9.06 -6.81 -8.54
C TYR A 161 -8.66 -7.43 -7.19
N LEU A 162 -9.24 -6.95 -6.09
CA LEU A 162 -8.94 -7.45 -4.74
C LEU A 162 -9.44 -8.90 -4.56
N GLU A 163 -10.60 -9.22 -5.12
CA GLU A 163 -11.14 -10.58 -5.10
C GLU A 163 -10.24 -11.54 -5.88
N ALA A 164 -9.85 -11.20 -7.12
CA ALA A 164 -8.94 -11.99 -7.94
C ALA A 164 -7.56 -12.17 -7.29
N GLN A 165 -7.02 -11.13 -6.62
CA GLN A 165 -5.81 -11.27 -5.80
C GLN A 165 -6.02 -12.29 -4.65
N ARG A 166 -7.16 -12.24 -3.96
CA ARG A 166 -7.47 -13.14 -2.83
C ARG A 166 -7.67 -14.59 -3.27
N LEU A 167 -8.30 -14.81 -4.43
CA LEU A 167 -8.46 -16.11 -5.08
C LEU A 167 -7.17 -16.64 -5.73
N ARG A 168 -6.12 -15.81 -5.83
CA ARG A 168 -4.89 -16.08 -6.57
C ARG A 168 -5.13 -16.37 -8.06
N GLU A 169 -6.03 -15.60 -8.68
CA GLU A 169 -6.26 -15.55 -10.13
C GLU A 169 -5.47 -14.36 -10.72
N PRO A 170 -4.16 -14.50 -11.02
CA PRO A 170 -3.34 -13.36 -11.44
C PRO A 170 -3.77 -12.79 -12.79
N GLU A 171 -4.34 -13.60 -13.68
CA GLU A 171 -4.77 -13.14 -15.02
C GLU A 171 -6.02 -12.27 -14.95
N ALA A 172 -7.00 -12.64 -14.13
CA ALA A 172 -8.16 -11.79 -13.84
C ALA A 172 -7.73 -10.49 -13.14
N ALA A 173 -6.84 -10.57 -12.13
CA ALA A 173 -6.31 -9.39 -11.45
C ALA A 173 -5.58 -8.43 -12.41
N ARG A 174 -4.73 -8.95 -13.31
CA ARG A 174 -4.08 -8.16 -14.38
C ARG A 174 -5.11 -7.46 -15.24
N HIS A 175 -6.11 -8.18 -15.76
CA HIS A 175 -7.14 -7.63 -16.63
C HIS A 175 -7.91 -6.47 -15.97
N TYR A 176 -8.36 -6.62 -14.72
CA TYR A 176 -9.07 -5.55 -14.02
C TYR A 176 -8.17 -4.34 -13.69
N ALA A 177 -6.90 -4.56 -13.33
CA ALA A 177 -5.94 -3.48 -13.13
C ALA A 177 -5.65 -2.70 -14.42
N ASP A 178 -5.51 -3.40 -15.55
CA ASP A 178 -5.15 -2.82 -16.83
C ASP A 178 -6.33 -2.03 -17.42
N LEU A 179 -7.58 -2.46 -17.20
CA LEU A 179 -8.79 -1.66 -17.47
C LEU A 179 -8.83 -0.39 -16.59
N ALA A 180 -8.66 -0.52 -15.28
CA ALA A 180 -8.69 0.63 -14.36
C ALA A 180 -7.58 1.65 -14.65
N ALA A 181 -6.39 1.19 -15.06
CA ALA A 181 -5.27 2.05 -15.45
C ALA A 181 -5.48 2.75 -16.81
N ARG A 182 -6.31 2.19 -17.70
CA ARG A 182 -6.70 2.82 -18.98
C ARG A 182 -7.78 3.89 -18.78
N GLU A 183 -8.77 3.64 -17.94
CA GLU A 183 -9.86 4.60 -17.67
C GLU A 183 -9.44 5.72 -16.70
N ALA A 184 -8.64 5.40 -15.68
CA ALA A 184 -8.28 6.33 -14.62
C ALA A 184 -6.79 6.20 -14.22
N PRO A 185 -5.84 6.57 -15.10
CA PRO A 185 -4.40 6.47 -14.85
C PRO A 185 -3.91 7.26 -13.62
N GLN A 186 -4.69 8.21 -13.11
CA GLN A 186 -4.47 8.92 -11.85
C GLN A 186 -4.59 8.02 -10.59
N LEU A 187 -5.20 6.84 -10.70
CA LEU A 187 -5.34 5.89 -9.59
C LEU A 187 -4.04 5.13 -9.38
N GLY A 188 -3.26 5.55 -8.38
CA GLY A 188 -1.95 4.95 -8.07
C GLY A 188 -1.96 3.43 -7.85
N TRP A 189 -3.05 2.85 -7.34
CA TRP A 189 -3.18 1.40 -7.19
C TRP A 189 -3.25 0.69 -8.56
N ALA A 190 -4.05 1.21 -9.49
CA ALA A 190 -4.24 0.62 -10.82
C ALA A 190 -2.98 0.82 -11.66
N SER A 191 -2.42 2.03 -11.66
CA SER A 191 -1.19 2.34 -12.38
C SER A 191 0.04 1.58 -11.84
N ASN A 192 0.14 1.30 -10.54
CA ASN A 192 1.20 0.41 -10.03
C ASN A 192 0.93 -1.05 -10.45
N ALA A 193 -0.28 -1.58 -10.29
CA ALA A 193 -0.61 -2.97 -10.66
C ALA A 193 -0.43 -3.25 -12.17
N ALA A 194 -0.83 -2.31 -13.04
CA ALA A 194 -0.59 -2.37 -14.48
C ALA A 194 0.91 -2.26 -14.83
N LEU A 195 1.71 -1.51 -14.05
CA LEU A 195 3.15 -1.43 -14.21
C LEU A 195 3.83 -2.76 -13.83
N GLU A 196 3.45 -3.37 -12.71
CA GLU A 196 3.91 -4.69 -12.26
C GLU A 196 3.50 -5.82 -13.24
N THR A 197 2.36 -5.65 -13.92
CA THR A 197 1.88 -6.54 -14.98
C THR A 197 2.81 -6.47 -16.20
N ARG A 198 2.93 -5.30 -16.81
CA ARG A 198 3.73 -5.08 -18.03
C ARG A 198 5.23 -5.36 -17.84
N SER A 199 5.74 -5.14 -16.63
CA SER A 199 7.12 -5.48 -16.25
C SER A 199 7.39 -6.99 -16.23
N ARG A 200 6.38 -7.82 -15.95
CA ARG A 200 6.47 -9.28 -15.98
C ARG A 200 6.30 -9.84 -17.39
N GLU A 201 5.61 -9.11 -18.26
CA GLU A 201 5.33 -9.45 -19.66
C GLU A 201 6.42 -8.99 -20.64
N GLY A 202 7.41 -8.22 -20.18
CA GLY A 202 8.48 -7.66 -21.02
C GLY A 202 8.08 -6.40 -21.81
N ASP A 203 6.89 -5.83 -21.58
CA ASP A 203 6.45 -4.58 -22.22
C ASP A 203 7.05 -3.35 -21.53
N TRP A 204 8.37 -3.25 -21.62
CA TRP A 204 9.15 -2.08 -21.18
C TRP A 204 8.68 -0.80 -21.87
N GLY A 205 8.18 -0.89 -23.11
CA GLY A 205 7.74 0.24 -23.91
C GLY A 205 6.53 0.95 -23.32
N ASN A 206 5.49 0.22 -22.91
CA ASN A 206 4.31 0.79 -22.27
C ASN A 206 4.48 0.94 -20.75
N ALA A 207 5.38 0.19 -20.10
CA ALA A 207 5.80 0.46 -18.73
C ALA A 207 6.47 1.84 -18.57
N LEU A 208 7.40 2.19 -19.47
CA LEU A 208 8.07 3.49 -19.47
C LEU A 208 7.08 4.65 -19.68
N LYS A 209 6.11 4.52 -20.59
CA LYS A 209 5.04 5.52 -20.80
C LYS A 209 4.21 5.72 -19.54
N LEU A 210 3.89 4.64 -18.82
CA LEU A 210 3.09 4.70 -17.60
C LEU A 210 3.84 5.39 -16.45
N ILE A 211 5.16 5.17 -16.32
CA ILE A 211 6.01 5.92 -15.35
C ILE A 211 6.03 7.42 -15.68
N ASP A 212 6.17 7.79 -16.96
CA ASP A 212 6.15 9.19 -17.38
C ASP A 212 4.76 9.84 -17.12
N GLN A 213 3.66 9.08 -17.26
CA GLN A 213 2.30 9.52 -16.88
C GLN A 213 2.11 9.66 -15.37
N GLN A 214 2.64 8.73 -14.55
CA GLN A 214 2.63 8.86 -13.08
C GLN A 214 3.41 10.10 -12.63
N ALA A 215 4.53 10.42 -13.30
CA ALA A 215 5.30 11.62 -13.04
C ALA A 215 4.56 12.91 -13.47
N SER A 216 3.94 12.94 -14.65
CA SER A 216 3.18 14.12 -15.11
C SER A 216 1.96 14.42 -14.26
N THR A 217 1.30 13.38 -13.73
CA THR A 217 0.15 13.50 -12.80
C THR A 217 0.57 13.68 -11.33
N ARG A 218 1.88 13.78 -11.04
CA ARG A 218 2.45 13.97 -9.69
C ARG A 218 2.10 12.87 -8.67
N GLN A 219 1.77 11.66 -9.13
CA GLN A 219 1.57 10.48 -8.25
C GLN A 219 2.87 10.04 -7.57
N ILE A 220 4.01 10.32 -8.19
CA ILE A 220 5.35 9.98 -7.72
C ILE A 220 6.28 11.20 -7.83
N THR A 221 7.30 11.27 -6.96
CA THR A 221 8.33 12.31 -7.08
C THR A 221 9.16 12.10 -8.34
N LYS A 222 9.78 13.17 -8.85
CA LYS A 222 10.66 13.13 -10.02
C LYS A 222 11.84 12.15 -9.82
N GLU A 223 12.32 12.01 -8.59
CA GLU A 223 13.42 11.11 -8.23
C GLU A 223 12.98 9.64 -8.29
N VAL A 224 11.81 9.31 -7.70
CA VAL A 224 11.22 7.96 -7.79
C VAL A 224 10.89 7.61 -9.25
N ALA A 225 10.40 8.57 -10.04
CA ALA A 225 10.18 8.39 -11.47
C ALA A 225 11.49 8.09 -12.22
N ASN A 226 12.55 8.88 -12.01
CA ASN A 226 13.87 8.67 -12.61
C ASN A 226 14.46 7.30 -12.22
N ARG A 227 14.35 6.90 -10.95
CA ARG A 227 14.86 5.61 -10.45
C ARG A 227 14.08 4.44 -11.05
N ARG A 228 12.73 4.44 -11.02
CA ARG A 228 11.89 3.43 -11.70
C ARG A 228 12.20 3.36 -13.20
N ARG A 229 12.39 4.51 -13.85
CA ARG A 229 12.76 4.60 -15.28
C ARG A 229 14.13 3.99 -15.56
N ALA A 230 15.13 4.22 -14.70
CA ALA A 230 16.45 3.61 -14.80
C ALA A 230 16.39 2.07 -14.66
N VAL A 231 15.58 1.57 -13.73
CA VAL A 231 15.34 0.13 -13.54
C VAL A 231 14.70 -0.50 -14.78
N MET A 232 13.65 0.12 -15.35
CA MET A 232 13.01 -0.37 -16.59
C MET A 232 13.93 -0.33 -17.81
N LEU A 233 14.74 0.72 -17.96
CA LEU A 233 15.74 0.81 -19.02
C LEU A 233 16.85 -0.23 -18.84
N THR A 234 17.22 -0.56 -17.60
CA THR A 234 18.19 -1.63 -17.31
C THR A 234 17.62 -3.01 -17.64
N ALA A 235 16.36 -3.27 -17.28
CA ALA A 235 15.66 -4.51 -17.64
C ALA A 235 15.58 -4.70 -19.15
N LYS A 236 15.10 -3.68 -19.87
CA LYS A 236 15.08 -3.63 -21.34
C LYS A 236 16.47 -3.87 -21.94
N ALA A 237 17.52 -3.27 -21.36
CA ALA A 237 18.90 -3.46 -21.80
C ALA A 237 19.49 -4.84 -21.49
N MET A 238 18.94 -5.57 -20.49
CA MET A 238 19.33 -6.96 -20.22
C MET A 238 18.72 -7.92 -21.25
N GLU A 239 17.44 -7.77 -21.56
CA GLU A 239 16.74 -8.63 -22.52
C GLU A 239 17.18 -8.37 -23.96
N THR A 240 17.34 -7.10 -24.36
CA THR A 240 17.81 -6.73 -25.69
C THR A 240 19.32 -6.95 -25.90
N LEU A 241 20.08 -7.34 -24.86
CA LEU A 241 21.54 -7.46 -24.92
C LEU A 241 22.05 -8.43 -26.00
N ASP A 242 21.31 -9.51 -26.25
CA ASP A 242 21.60 -10.53 -27.25
C ASP A 242 21.10 -10.18 -28.66
N ALA A 243 19.98 -9.46 -28.76
CA ALA A 243 19.34 -9.14 -30.04
C ALA A 243 19.83 -7.80 -30.66
N ASP A 244 19.98 -6.75 -29.84
CA ASP A 244 20.51 -5.44 -30.25
C ASP A 244 21.42 -4.85 -29.17
N PRO A 245 22.74 -5.15 -29.22
CA PRO A 245 23.73 -4.53 -28.35
C PRO A 245 23.79 -2.98 -28.47
N THR A 246 23.32 -2.39 -29.57
CA THR A 246 23.35 -0.92 -29.75
C THR A 246 22.21 -0.23 -29.01
N GLY A 247 20.99 -0.77 -29.07
CA GLY A 247 19.85 -0.39 -28.26
C GLY A 247 20.14 -0.60 -26.77
N ALA A 248 20.56 -1.80 -26.38
CA ALA A 248 20.92 -2.12 -25.00
C ALA A 248 21.98 -1.16 -24.42
N ARG A 249 23.01 -0.81 -25.19
CA ARG A 249 24.00 0.22 -24.80
C ARG A 249 23.32 1.58 -24.57
N ASN A 250 22.43 2.01 -25.47
CA ASN A 250 21.80 3.32 -25.39
C ASN A 250 20.86 3.42 -24.18
N ASP A 251 20.01 2.40 -23.97
CA ASP A 251 19.11 2.30 -22.80
C ASP A 251 19.90 2.29 -21.49
N ALA A 252 20.95 1.46 -21.38
CA ALA A 252 21.80 1.38 -20.19
C ALA A 252 22.55 2.70 -19.91
N LEU A 253 23.08 3.37 -20.94
CA LEU A 253 23.68 4.71 -20.79
C LEU A 253 22.67 5.80 -20.43
N GLN A 254 21.37 5.61 -20.71
CA GLN A 254 20.31 6.47 -20.20
C GLN A 254 19.97 6.12 -18.74
N ALA A 255 19.91 4.84 -18.37
CA ALA A 255 19.69 4.39 -17.00
C ALA A 255 20.77 4.93 -16.04
N ILE A 256 22.06 4.83 -16.40
CA ILE A 256 23.18 5.34 -15.60
C ILE A 256 23.09 6.86 -15.39
N LYS A 257 22.58 7.63 -16.38
CA LYS A 257 22.35 9.09 -16.23
C LYS A 257 21.19 9.42 -15.29
N LEU A 258 20.18 8.55 -15.20
CA LEU A 258 18.99 8.74 -14.37
C LEU A 258 19.20 8.27 -12.92
N ALA A 259 19.98 7.21 -12.73
CA ALA A 259 20.36 6.67 -11.42
C ALA A 259 21.81 6.15 -11.44
N PRO A 260 22.82 7.01 -11.18
CA PRO A 260 24.24 6.61 -11.18
C PRO A 260 24.58 5.48 -10.19
N ALA A 261 23.85 5.38 -9.08
CA ALA A 261 23.98 4.32 -8.07
C ALA A 261 23.27 3.00 -8.47
N LEU A 262 22.70 2.87 -9.67
CA LEU A 262 22.14 1.60 -10.14
C LEU A 262 23.26 0.72 -10.71
N VAL A 263 23.97 0.00 -9.84
CA VAL A 263 25.08 -0.92 -10.19
C VAL A 263 24.77 -1.84 -11.38
N PRO A 264 23.61 -2.52 -11.46
CA PRO A 264 23.25 -3.35 -12.61
C PRO A 264 23.27 -2.61 -13.97
N ALA A 265 22.86 -1.35 -14.01
CA ALA A 265 22.86 -0.54 -15.24
C ALA A 265 24.29 -0.37 -15.80
N SER A 266 25.26 -0.17 -14.91
CA SER A 266 26.68 -0.06 -15.27
C SER A 266 27.26 -1.36 -15.80
N ILE A 267 26.86 -2.50 -15.21
CA ILE A 267 27.29 -3.85 -15.63
C ILE A 267 26.70 -4.20 -17.00
N VAL A 268 25.41 -3.94 -17.22
CA VAL A 268 24.72 -4.21 -18.49
C VAL A 268 25.25 -3.30 -19.60
N GLY A 269 25.42 -2.01 -19.33
CA GLY A 269 26.05 -1.06 -20.25
C GLY A 269 27.48 -1.45 -20.62
N ALA A 270 28.27 -1.95 -19.66
CA ALA A 270 29.61 -2.47 -19.94
C ALA A 270 29.58 -3.74 -20.81
N LYS A 271 28.69 -4.70 -20.53
CA LYS A 271 28.50 -5.91 -21.36
C LYS A 271 28.10 -5.57 -22.80
N ALA A 272 27.20 -4.60 -22.99
CA ALA A 272 26.80 -4.11 -24.31
C ALA A 272 27.98 -3.46 -25.06
N LEU A 273 28.78 -2.63 -24.37
CA LEU A 273 29.99 -2.03 -24.92
C LEU A 273 31.06 -3.08 -25.27
N VAL A 274 31.23 -4.15 -24.48
CA VAL A 274 32.15 -5.27 -24.81
C VAL A 274 31.72 -5.98 -26.08
N ARG A 275 30.41 -6.26 -26.26
CA ARG A 275 29.87 -6.85 -27.51
C ARG A 275 30.05 -5.97 -28.74
N LEU A 276 30.07 -4.65 -28.55
CA LEU A 276 30.39 -3.66 -29.58
C LEU A 276 31.91 -3.41 -29.74
N ASN A 277 32.76 -4.28 -29.17
CA ASN A 277 34.23 -4.19 -29.17
C ASN A 277 34.78 -2.88 -28.55
N ASP A 278 33.98 -2.19 -27.76
CA ASP A 278 34.21 -0.83 -27.28
C ASP A 278 34.88 -0.81 -25.89
N LEU A 279 35.85 -1.72 -25.70
CA LEU A 279 36.42 -2.12 -24.40
C LEU A 279 36.89 -0.95 -23.53
N ARG A 280 37.48 0.09 -24.14
CA ARG A 280 37.94 1.30 -23.41
C ARG A 280 36.79 2.08 -22.78
N LYS A 281 35.62 2.13 -23.44
CA LYS A 281 34.41 2.76 -22.88
C LYS A 281 33.82 1.88 -21.78
N ALA A 282 33.77 0.56 -21.98
CA ALA A 282 33.27 -0.39 -21.00
C ALA A 282 34.08 -0.35 -19.68
N ALA A 283 35.41 -0.34 -19.79
CA ALA A 283 36.32 -0.17 -18.64
C ALA A 283 36.03 1.14 -17.90
N LYS A 284 35.87 2.26 -18.62
CA LYS A 284 35.59 3.57 -18.02
C LYS A 284 34.26 3.60 -17.26
N VAL A 285 33.21 2.96 -17.79
CA VAL A 285 31.89 2.87 -17.12
C VAL A 285 32.00 2.13 -15.78
N LEU A 286 32.68 0.98 -15.76
CA LEU A 286 32.90 0.22 -14.51
C LEU A 286 33.83 0.98 -13.55
N GLU A 287 34.91 1.61 -14.02
CA GLU A 287 35.79 2.46 -13.19
C GLU A 287 35.03 3.69 -12.61
N THR A 288 33.99 4.19 -13.26
CA THR A 288 33.13 5.25 -12.68
C THR A 288 32.16 4.71 -11.64
N ALA A 289 31.52 3.56 -11.88
CA ALA A 289 30.62 2.93 -10.90
C ALA A 289 31.37 2.50 -9.63
N TRP A 290 32.57 1.95 -9.77
CA TRP A 290 33.47 1.57 -8.68
C TRP A 290 33.92 2.77 -7.81
N LYS A 291 33.88 4.00 -8.35
CA LYS A 291 34.22 5.22 -7.58
C LYS A 291 33.09 5.68 -6.68
N SER A 292 31.83 5.52 -7.10
CA SER A 292 30.67 5.75 -6.24
C SER A 292 30.50 4.60 -5.24
N GLU A 293 30.38 3.37 -5.72
CA GLU A 293 29.96 2.21 -4.92
C GLU A 293 30.69 0.93 -5.40
N PRO A 294 31.72 0.46 -4.67
CA PRO A 294 32.46 -0.74 -5.06
C PRO A 294 31.64 -2.00 -4.73
N HIS A 295 31.22 -2.74 -5.75
CA HIS A 295 30.30 -3.87 -5.67
C HIS A 295 30.90 -5.14 -6.32
N PRO A 296 30.78 -6.35 -5.74
CA PRO A 296 31.49 -7.54 -6.23
C PRO A 296 31.16 -7.90 -7.69
N GLU A 297 29.93 -7.70 -8.15
CA GLU A 297 29.58 -7.89 -9.57
C GLU A 297 30.34 -6.94 -10.53
N ILE A 298 30.62 -5.70 -10.10
CA ILE A 298 31.44 -4.74 -10.89
C ILE A 298 32.86 -5.27 -10.99
N ALA A 299 33.42 -5.78 -9.89
CA ALA A 299 34.75 -6.38 -9.90
C ALA A 299 34.79 -7.59 -10.84
N GLN A 300 33.85 -8.52 -10.73
CA GLN A 300 33.77 -9.69 -11.61
C GLN A 300 33.64 -9.28 -13.08
N ALA A 301 32.79 -8.29 -13.40
CA ALA A 301 32.61 -7.78 -14.76
C ALA A 301 33.86 -7.06 -15.31
N TYR A 302 34.60 -6.33 -14.47
CA TYR A 302 35.83 -5.65 -14.88
C TYR A 302 37.02 -6.60 -15.02
N VAL A 303 37.12 -7.62 -14.16
CA VAL A 303 38.13 -8.69 -14.22
C VAL A 303 37.88 -9.62 -15.42
N HIS A 304 36.64 -9.78 -15.88
CA HIS A 304 36.29 -10.56 -17.08
C HIS A 304 36.01 -9.71 -18.34
N LEU A 305 36.23 -8.40 -18.28
CA LEU A 305 35.88 -7.42 -19.32
C LEU A 305 36.39 -7.76 -20.73
N ARG A 306 37.62 -8.29 -20.82
CA ARG A 306 38.21 -8.75 -22.08
C ARG A 306 38.22 -10.28 -22.12
N PRO A 307 37.43 -10.91 -23.00
CA PRO A 307 37.51 -12.36 -23.25
C PRO A 307 38.92 -12.75 -23.74
N GLY A 308 39.44 -13.87 -23.25
CA GLY A 308 40.74 -14.42 -23.65
C GLY A 308 41.97 -13.86 -22.92
N ASP A 309 41.81 -12.95 -21.95
CA ASP A 309 42.93 -12.50 -21.10
C ASP A 309 43.40 -13.58 -20.12
N SER A 310 44.71 -13.65 -19.87
CA SER A 310 45.32 -14.62 -18.96
C SER A 310 44.91 -14.40 -17.50
N VAL A 311 45.07 -15.43 -16.66
CA VAL A 311 44.83 -15.34 -15.21
C VAL A 311 45.66 -14.23 -14.54
N ILE A 312 46.89 -14.03 -15.02
CA ILE A 312 47.81 -12.98 -14.54
C ILE A 312 47.32 -11.58 -14.97
N ASP A 313 46.71 -11.45 -16.15
CA ASP A 313 46.14 -10.16 -16.60
C ASP A 313 44.78 -9.86 -15.97
N ARG A 314 44.04 -10.89 -15.56
CA ARG A 314 42.88 -10.77 -14.66
C ARG A 314 43.30 -10.26 -13.27
N LEU A 315 44.38 -10.81 -12.69
CA LEU A 315 44.97 -10.31 -11.44
C LEU A 315 45.40 -8.84 -11.55
N LYS A 316 46.16 -8.45 -12.58
CA LYS A 316 46.54 -7.04 -12.83
C LYS A 316 45.32 -6.10 -12.91
N ARG A 317 44.19 -6.57 -13.46
CA ARG A 317 42.93 -5.78 -13.49
C ARG A 317 42.26 -5.70 -12.12
N ALA A 318 42.34 -6.72 -11.27
CA ALA A 318 41.91 -6.63 -9.88
C ALA A 318 42.81 -5.68 -9.04
N GLU A 319 44.13 -5.80 -9.17
CA GLU A 319 45.11 -4.88 -8.56
C GLU A 319 44.84 -3.42 -8.98
N ARG A 320 44.47 -3.20 -10.25
CA ARG A 320 44.05 -1.88 -10.73
C ARG A 320 42.75 -1.37 -10.06
N LEU A 321 41.74 -2.21 -9.84
CA LEU A 321 40.54 -1.80 -9.07
C LEU A 321 40.89 -1.44 -7.62
N GLN A 322 41.80 -2.20 -7.01
CA GLN A 322 42.30 -1.89 -5.67
C GLN A 322 43.01 -0.54 -5.64
N SER A 323 43.82 -0.20 -6.65
CA SER A 323 44.47 1.11 -6.75
C SER A 323 43.50 2.32 -6.80
N ILE A 324 42.22 2.10 -7.12
CA ILE A 324 41.17 3.14 -7.15
C ILE A 324 40.50 3.30 -5.77
N LYS A 325 40.43 2.23 -4.96
CA LYS A 325 39.75 2.16 -3.65
C LYS A 325 40.53 1.23 -2.70
N THR A 326 41.75 1.62 -2.31
CA THR A 326 42.73 0.74 -1.64
C THR A 326 42.20 0.07 -0.36
N TYR A 327 41.48 0.84 0.47
CA TYR A 327 41.06 0.42 1.81
C TYR A 327 39.66 -0.24 1.87
N HIS A 328 39.06 -0.60 0.74
CA HIS A 328 37.70 -1.17 0.71
C HIS A 328 37.70 -2.70 0.66
N ARG A 329 36.87 -3.36 1.48
CA ARG A 329 36.76 -4.84 1.55
C ARG A 329 36.62 -5.52 0.19
N GLU A 330 35.75 -5.01 -0.69
CA GLU A 330 35.53 -5.60 -2.01
C GLU A 330 36.73 -5.45 -2.95
N SER A 331 37.59 -4.45 -2.73
CA SER A 331 38.85 -4.31 -3.48
C SER A 331 39.85 -5.41 -3.11
N ALA A 332 40.02 -5.65 -1.81
CA ALA A 332 40.90 -6.71 -1.32
C ALA A 332 40.35 -8.10 -1.70
N PHE A 333 39.04 -8.31 -1.59
CA PHE A 333 38.40 -9.56 -1.97
C PHE A 333 38.47 -9.85 -3.48
N ALA A 334 38.32 -8.82 -4.34
CA ALA A 334 38.51 -8.96 -5.78
C ALA A 334 39.94 -9.36 -6.14
N VAL A 335 40.94 -8.80 -5.46
CA VAL A 335 42.35 -9.19 -5.62
C VAL A 335 42.60 -10.60 -5.11
N ALA A 336 42.05 -10.98 -3.95
CA ALA A 336 42.19 -12.33 -3.41
C ALA A 336 41.67 -13.41 -4.38
N ARG A 337 40.45 -13.22 -4.92
CA ARG A 337 39.85 -14.15 -5.89
C ARG A 337 40.66 -14.24 -7.17
N ALA A 338 41.12 -13.10 -7.70
CA ALA A 338 41.95 -13.09 -8.92
C ALA A 338 43.37 -13.65 -8.68
N ALA A 339 43.91 -13.55 -7.46
CA ALA A 339 45.19 -14.15 -7.08
C ALA A 339 45.08 -15.67 -6.93
N TYR A 340 43.99 -16.16 -6.33
CA TYR A 340 43.66 -17.60 -6.30
C TYR A 340 43.52 -18.16 -7.73
N GLU A 341 42.75 -17.50 -8.61
CA GLU A 341 42.63 -17.86 -10.03
C GLU A 341 43.99 -17.86 -10.79
N ALA A 342 45.01 -17.17 -10.27
CA ALA A 342 46.36 -17.09 -10.83
C ALA A 342 47.40 -18.00 -10.15
N GLY A 343 47.02 -18.79 -9.14
CA GLY A 343 47.93 -19.63 -8.35
C GLY A 343 48.84 -18.85 -7.39
N GLU A 344 48.57 -17.56 -7.16
CA GLU A 344 49.35 -16.66 -6.30
C GLU A 344 48.88 -16.73 -4.85
N TYR A 345 48.88 -17.95 -4.29
CA TYR A 345 48.26 -18.30 -3.01
C TYR A 345 48.73 -17.46 -1.81
N ARG A 346 50.02 -17.03 -1.80
CA ARG A 346 50.52 -16.11 -0.77
C ARG A 346 49.83 -14.74 -0.83
N LYS A 347 49.72 -14.14 -2.02
CA LYS A 347 49.01 -12.86 -2.21
C LYS A 347 47.52 -13.00 -1.88
N ALA A 348 46.93 -14.14 -2.22
CA ALA A 348 45.52 -14.43 -1.93
C ALA A 348 45.24 -14.48 -0.42
N ARG A 349 46.10 -15.13 0.38
CA ARG A 349 46.04 -15.10 1.86
C ARG A 349 46.24 -13.69 2.42
N GLU A 350 47.27 -12.98 1.97
CA GLU A 350 47.57 -11.59 2.41
C GLU A 350 46.37 -10.64 2.16
N ALA A 351 45.69 -10.79 1.01
CA ALA A 351 44.50 -10.03 0.69
C ALA A 351 43.26 -10.45 1.51
N LEU A 352 43.06 -11.76 1.78
CA LEU A 352 41.96 -12.23 2.61
C LEU A 352 42.12 -11.86 4.08
N GLU A 353 43.33 -11.87 4.62
CA GLU A 353 43.59 -11.33 5.95
C GLU A 353 43.16 -9.87 6.08
N ALA A 354 43.35 -9.05 5.03
CA ALA A 354 42.89 -7.66 5.02
C ALA A 354 41.35 -7.56 4.97
N VAL A 355 40.66 -8.45 4.25
CA VAL A 355 39.18 -8.54 4.26
C VAL A 355 38.68 -8.93 5.65
N LEU A 356 39.23 -10.01 6.23
CA LEU A 356 38.78 -10.56 7.51
C LEU A 356 39.07 -9.64 8.71
N LYS A 357 40.04 -8.73 8.60
CA LYS A 357 40.30 -7.67 9.59
C LYS A 357 39.32 -6.48 9.47
N GLN A 358 38.56 -6.38 8.38
CA GLN A 358 37.54 -5.35 8.17
C GLN A 358 36.11 -5.88 8.35
N ASP A 359 35.82 -7.05 7.79
CA ASP A 359 34.47 -7.60 7.66
C ASP A 359 34.54 -9.14 7.52
N PRO A 360 34.48 -9.90 8.62
CA PRO A 360 34.49 -11.37 8.59
C PRO A 360 33.21 -11.91 7.95
N ARG A 361 33.34 -12.65 6.84
CA ARG A 361 32.19 -13.22 6.10
C ARG A 361 32.43 -14.63 5.57
N GLU A 362 31.35 -15.37 5.37
CA GLU A 362 31.30 -16.77 4.90
C GLU A 362 32.26 -17.00 3.72
N GLY A 363 32.13 -16.24 2.63
CA GLY A 363 32.93 -16.41 1.41
C GLY A 363 34.42 -16.08 1.55
N ALA A 364 34.82 -15.30 2.57
CA ALA A 364 36.23 -15.04 2.86
C ALA A 364 36.89 -16.21 3.60
N TRP A 365 36.14 -16.93 4.45
CA TRP A 365 36.62 -18.17 5.08
C TRP A 365 36.59 -19.36 4.11
N LEU A 366 35.58 -19.44 3.23
CA LEU A 366 35.54 -20.45 2.16
C LEU A 366 36.74 -20.30 1.21
N LEU A 367 37.03 -19.09 0.72
CA LEU A 367 38.18 -18.89 -0.17
C LEU A 367 39.54 -19.17 0.52
N LEU A 368 39.64 -19.01 1.86
CA LEU A 368 40.81 -19.51 2.60
C LEU A 368 40.88 -21.04 2.64
N ALA A 369 39.75 -21.74 2.75
CA ALA A 369 39.73 -23.21 2.66
C ALA A 369 40.18 -23.67 1.26
N ASP A 370 39.65 -23.07 0.20
CA ASP A 370 40.02 -23.34 -1.20
C ASP A 370 41.52 -23.14 -1.45
N ILE A 371 42.13 -22.10 -0.86
CA ILE A 371 43.57 -21.82 -0.96
C ILE A 371 44.40 -22.87 -0.21
N GLU A 372 44.02 -23.26 1.01
CA GLU A 372 44.80 -24.26 1.77
C GLU A 372 44.69 -25.67 1.17
N GLU A 373 43.55 -26.01 0.54
CA GLU A 373 43.41 -27.25 -0.24
C GLU A 373 44.30 -27.24 -1.48
N ALA A 374 44.33 -26.12 -2.23
CA ALA A 374 45.09 -26.01 -3.49
C ALA A 374 46.61 -25.83 -3.32
N ASP A 375 47.07 -25.29 -2.18
CA ASP A 375 48.49 -24.97 -1.92
C ASP A 375 49.15 -25.99 -0.97
N THR A 376 48.45 -26.44 0.08
CA THR A 376 49.01 -27.32 1.13
C THR A 376 48.39 -28.72 1.14
N GLY A 377 47.12 -28.87 0.73
CA GLY A 377 46.36 -30.12 0.86
C GLY A 377 46.01 -30.52 2.30
N ASP A 378 46.24 -29.62 3.28
CA ASP A 378 46.06 -29.91 4.71
C ASP A 378 44.58 -29.94 5.09
N GLN A 379 44.03 -31.16 5.06
CA GLN A 379 42.66 -31.49 5.45
C GLN A 379 42.31 -31.13 6.91
N GLY A 380 43.29 -30.87 7.79
CA GLY A 380 43.06 -30.30 9.12
C GLY A 380 42.76 -28.80 9.05
N ARG A 381 43.60 -28.04 8.33
CA ARG A 381 43.45 -26.59 8.16
C ARG A 381 42.25 -26.22 7.29
N VAL A 382 41.93 -27.01 6.25
CA VAL A 382 40.69 -26.88 5.48
C VAL A 382 39.46 -27.00 6.38
N ARG A 383 39.37 -28.04 7.22
CA ARG A 383 38.25 -28.21 8.18
C ARG A 383 38.16 -27.08 9.21
N HIS A 384 39.29 -26.53 9.65
CA HIS A 384 39.32 -25.37 10.55
C HIS A 384 38.72 -24.11 9.91
N TRP A 385 39.03 -23.84 8.64
CA TRP A 385 38.47 -22.69 7.92
C TRP A 385 36.99 -22.89 7.58
N LEU A 386 36.58 -24.08 7.14
CA LEU A 386 35.15 -24.43 6.95
C LEU A 386 34.36 -24.30 8.26
N GLY A 387 34.92 -24.76 9.39
CA GLY A 387 34.34 -24.61 10.72
C GLY A 387 34.26 -23.15 11.23
N LYS A 388 34.96 -22.22 10.58
CA LYS A 388 34.78 -20.77 10.78
C LYS A 388 33.77 -20.17 9.80
N ALA A 389 33.76 -20.61 8.53
CA ALA A 389 32.79 -20.18 7.53
C ALA A 389 31.34 -20.42 8.00
N VAL A 390 31.05 -21.60 8.55
CA VAL A 390 29.71 -21.96 9.08
C VAL A 390 29.25 -21.07 10.26
N ARG A 391 30.18 -20.39 10.95
CA ARG A 391 29.90 -19.47 12.07
C ARG A 391 30.01 -17.99 11.68
N ALA A 392 30.34 -17.68 10.43
CA ALA A 392 30.54 -16.32 9.97
C ALA A 392 29.23 -15.73 9.43
N PRO A 393 29.05 -14.40 9.50
CA PRO A 393 28.01 -13.71 8.76
C PRO A 393 27.99 -14.13 7.28
N ARG A 394 26.79 -14.39 6.74
CA ARG A 394 26.62 -14.73 5.33
C ARG A 394 27.09 -13.61 4.42
N ASP A 395 27.58 -13.99 3.23
CA ASP A 395 27.92 -13.01 2.20
C ASP A 395 26.69 -12.18 1.80
N PRO A 396 26.84 -10.86 1.54
CA PRO A 396 25.78 -10.04 0.96
C PRO A 396 25.28 -10.60 -0.37
N ALA A 397 23.97 -10.48 -0.61
CA ALA A 397 23.31 -10.93 -1.83
C ALA A 397 22.18 -9.95 -2.23
N TRP A 398 21.59 -10.15 -3.42
CA TRP A 398 20.39 -9.43 -3.82
C TRP A 398 19.18 -10.00 -3.09
N THR A 399 18.52 -9.21 -2.26
CA THR A 399 17.33 -9.64 -1.52
C THR A 399 16.12 -8.73 -1.78
N ALA A 400 14.95 -9.33 -1.96
CA ALA A 400 13.67 -8.63 -2.16
C ALA A 400 12.56 -9.39 -1.44
N ASP A 401 11.80 -8.73 -0.55
CA ASP A 401 10.61 -9.29 0.12
C ASP A 401 10.77 -10.70 0.74
N GLY A 402 11.96 -11.03 1.25
CA GLY A 402 12.27 -12.35 1.84
C GLY A 402 12.67 -13.45 0.83
N TYR A 403 12.78 -13.10 -0.45
CA TYR A 403 13.46 -13.87 -1.49
C TYR A 403 14.93 -13.41 -1.60
N VAL A 404 15.83 -14.36 -1.88
CA VAL A 404 17.28 -14.14 -2.03
C VAL A 404 17.69 -14.61 -3.43
N SER A 405 18.53 -13.83 -4.11
CA SER A 405 19.02 -14.08 -5.46
C SER A 405 20.52 -13.81 -5.56
N GLU A 406 21.23 -14.63 -6.33
CA GLU A 406 22.60 -14.34 -6.76
C GLU A 406 22.68 -13.17 -7.75
N LYS A 407 21.58 -12.93 -8.50
CA LYS A 407 21.52 -12.01 -9.64
C LYS A 407 20.44 -10.96 -9.42
N TRP A 408 20.75 -9.71 -9.72
CA TRP A 408 19.76 -8.64 -9.69
C TRP A 408 18.62 -8.90 -10.68
N ALA A 409 17.39 -8.55 -10.27
CA ALA A 409 16.22 -8.49 -11.13
C ALA A 409 15.46 -7.17 -10.91
N PRO A 410 14.75 -6.64 -11.92
CA PRO A 410 14.08 -5.34 -11.83
C PRO A 410 12.81 -5.33 -10.95
N PHE A 411 12.21 -6.50 -10.71
CA PHE A 411 11.01 -6.69 -9.90
C PHE A 411 11.14 -7.89 -8.96
N SER A 412 10.50 -7.82 -7.80
CA SER A 412 10.38 -8.93 -6.86
C SER A 412 9.54 -10.07 -7.46
N PRO A 413 9.99 -11.34 -7.43
CA PRO A 413 9.19 -12.46 -7.91
C PRO A 413 8.00 -12.77 -7.00
N VAL A 414 8.04 -12.34 -5.73
CA VAL A 414 6.99 -12.61 -4.73
C VAL A 414 5.87 -11.57 -4.81
N THR A 415 6.23 -10.28 -4.81
CA THR A 415 5.24 -9.18 -4.75
C THR A 415 4.97 -8.52 -6.09
N GLY A 416 5.85 -8.69 -7.08
CA GLY A 416 5.87 -7.89 -8.31
C GLY A 416 6.51 -6.50 -8.15
N ARG A 417 6.80 -6.06 -6.91
CA ARG A 417 7.30 -4.71 -6.62
C ARG A 417 8.59 -4.40 -7.38
N ILE A 418 8.60 -3.24 -8.01
CA ILE A 418 9.69 -2.70 -8.83
C ILE A 418 10.77 -2.08 -7.94
N ASP A 419 12.04 -2.26 -8.29
CA ASP A 419 13.21 -1.76 -7.53
C ASP A 419 13.23 -2.26 -6.07
N ALA A 420 12.76 -3.50 -5.87
CA ALA A 420 12.67 -4.15 -4.56
C ALA A 420 13.94 -4.93 -4.14
N PHE A 421 14.90 -5.10 -5.06
CA PHE A 421 16.14 -5.82 -4.81
C PHE A 421 17.23 -4.92 -4.23
N GLU A 422 17.50 -5.11 -2.94
CA GLU A 422 18.57 -4.45 -2.19
C GLU A 422 19.77 -5.38 -2.01
N TRP A 423 20.99 -4.86 -2.14
CA TRP A 423 22.22 -5.59 -1.86
C TRP A 423 22.55 -5.52 -0.36
N ARG A 424 22.36 -6.63 0.36
CA ARG A 424 22.55 -6.70 1.82
C ARG A 424 22.81 -8.13 2.27
N VAL A 425 23.34 -8.30 3.48
CA VAL A 425 23.40 -9.62 4.13
C VAL A 425 21.96 -10.15 4.26
N PRO A 426 21.64 -11.35 3.77
CA PRO A 426 20.32 -11.93 3.94
C PRO A 426 20.00 -12.10 5.42
N VAL A 427 18.87 -11.54 5.86
CA VAL A 427 18.37 -11.75 7.23
C VAL A 427 18.17 -13.26 7.42
N GLU A 428 18.74 -13.81 8.48
CA GLU A 428 18.61 -15.23 8.79
C GLU A 428 17.13 -15.60 8.92
N ARG A 429 16.67 -16.57 8.11
CA ARG A 429 15.52 -17.36 8.55
C ARG A 429 16.00 -18.15 9.75
N LEU A 430 15.31 -17.98 10.88
CA LEU A 430 15.54 -18.70 12.12
C LEU A 430 15.25 -20.21 11.94
N GLY A 431 16.19 -20.92 11.31
CA GLY A 431 16.58 -22.23 11.82
C GLY A 431 17.11 -22.02 13.23
N ALA A 432 16.75 -22.91 14.16
CA ALA A 432 16.94 -22.67 15.58
C ALA A 432 18.39 -22.24 15.90
N PRO A 433 18.59 -21.12 16.63
CA PRO A 433 19.93 -20.66 16.97
C PRO A 433 20.61 -21.74 17.80
N VAL A 434 21.72 -22.27 17.31
CA VAL A 434 22.61 -23.10 18.13
C VAL A 434 23.34 -22.14 19.05
N GLU A 435 22.76 -21.89 20.23
CA GLU A 435 23.36 -21.11 21.31
C GLU A 435 24.57 -21.84 21.94
N SER A 436 25.63 -22.04 21.14
CA SER A 436 26.96 -22.28 21.70
C SER A 436 27.52 -20.93 22.15
N SER A 437 27.38 -20.64 23.44
CA SER A 437 27.83 -19.40 24.07
C SER A 437 29.26 -19.01 23.65
N ALA A 438 29.52 -17.69 23.58
CA ALA A 438 30.84 -17.13 23.34
C ALA A 438 31.77 -17.33 24.55
N ALA A 439 32.14 -18.58 24.81
CA ALA A 439 33.05 -18.98 25.88
C ALA A 439 34.53 -18.77 25.47
N ASP A 440 35.35 -18.43 26.46
CA ASP A 440 36.72 -17.94 26.31
C ASP A 440 37.64 -18.73 25.35
N ASP A 441 38.55 -17.97 24.72
CA ASP A 441 39.70 -18.39 23.89
C ASP A 441 40.80 -19.13 24.71
N LYS A 442 40.41 -19.87 25.76
CA LYS A 442 41.29 -20.50 26.77
C LYS A 442 40.75 -21.82 27.33
N THR A 443 40.41 -22.77 26.46
CA THR A 443 40.35 -24.20 26.83
C THR A 443 41.27 -25.03 25.93
N PRO A 444 42.12 -25.92 26.48
CA PRO A 444 42.94 -26.80 25.65
C PRO A 444 42.08 -27.78 24.85
N VAL A 445 42.43 -27.97 23.57
CA VAL A 445 41.82 -29.00 22.72
C VAL A 445 41.97 -30.37 23.38
N PRO A 446 40.91 -31.19 23.51
CA PRO A 446 41.04 -32.56 23.99
C PRO A 446 41.91 -33.35 23.01
N VAL A 447 43.10 -33.76 23.47
CA VAL A 447 44.06 -34.51 22.65
C VAL A 447 43.46 -35.89 22.36
N ILE A 448 43.01 -36.09 21.13
CA ILE A 448 42.75 -37.43 20.59
C ILE A 448 44.09 -38.17 20.61
N PRO A 449 44.20 -39.34 21.28
CA PRO A 449 45.45 -40.07 21.33
C PRO A 449 45.89 -40.45 19.90
N PRO A 450 47.19 -40.31 19.56
CA PRO A 450 47.66 -40.67 18.23
C PRO A 450 47.40 -42.15 17.96
N PHE A 451 46.91 -42.47 16.76
CA PHE A 451 46.87 -43.84 16.28
C PHE A 451 48.27 -44.43 16.36
N ALA A 452 48.43 -45.52 17.10
CA ALA A 452 49.71 -46.20 17.22
C ALA A 452 50.15 -46.68 15.84
N THR A 453 51.31 -46.20 15.37
CA THR A 453 51.96 -46.69 14.16
C THR A 453 52.44 -48.12 14.40
N ALA A 454 51.59 -49.09 14.10
CA ALA A 454 52.00 -50.49 13.99
C ALA A 454 53.10 -50.58 12.91
N ALA A 455 54.29 -50.99 13.32
CA ALA A 455 55.43 -51.07 12.42
C ALA A 455 55.22 -52.17 11.38
N VAL A 456 55.55 -51.87 10.12
CA VAL A 456 55.66 -52.89 9.08
C VAL A 456 57.05 -53.51 9.19
N GLU A 457 57.11 -54.68 9.83
CA GLU A 457 58.23 -55.61 9.73
C GLU A 457 57.80 -56.79 8.84
N ALA A 458 58.75 -57.42 8.13
CA ALA A 458 58.46 -58.15 6.90
C ALA A 458 58.96 -59.61 6.89
N ALA A 459 58.53 -60.34 5.84
CA ALA A 459 58.89 -61.71 5.47
C ALA A 459 58.11 -62.85 6.19
N PRO A 460 58.11 -64.10 5.66
CA PRO A 460 57.33 -64.41 4.45
C PRO A 460 56.59 -65.77 4.48
N GLU A 461 55.90 -66.05 3.36
CA GLU A 461 55.65 -67.39 2.78
C GLU A 461 54.65 -68.40 3.42
N ASP A 462 53.55 -68.57 2.66
CA ASP A 462 53.06 -69.85 2.07
C ASP A 462 51.84 -70.59 2.68
N VAL A 463 51.07 -71.23 1.77
CA VAL A 463 49.95 -72.22 1.89
C VAL A 463 48.83 -72.02 2.94
N ALA A 464 47.54 -72.17 2.64
CA ALA A 464 46.84 -72.62 1.41
C ALA A 464 45.36 -72.16 1.38
N ASP A 465 44.78 -72.03 0.18
CA ASP A 465 43.34 -71.86 -0.04
C ASP A 465 42.60 -73.21 -0.01
N ALA A 466 41.42 -73.25 0.63
CA ALA A 466 40.51 -74.38 0.63
C ALA A 466 39.05 -73.91 0.48
N ILE A 467 38.66 -73.72 -0.77
CA ILE A 467 37.35 -73.33 -1.31
C ILE A 467 36.16 -74.00 -0.59
N GLU A 468 35.14 -73.22 -0.24
CA GLU A 468 33.74 -73.65 -0.43
C GLU A 468 32.88 -72.47 -0.93
N VAL A 469 32.16 -72.68 -2.04
CA VAL A 469 31.33 -71.66 -2.71
C VAL A 469 29.99 -72.30 -3.04
N ILE A 470 28.91 -71.84 -2.40
CA ILE A 470 27.54 -72.18 -2.80
C ILE A 470 26.63 -70.94 -2.75
N ALA A 471 26.19 -70.54 -3.95
CA ALA A 471 24.95 -69.83 -4.25
C ALA A 471 24.60 -70.17 -5.72
N PRO A 472 23.37 -69.96 -6.23
CA PRO A 472 22.14 -69.51 -5.56
C PRO A 472 20.96 -70.50 -5.77
N GLU A 473 19.73 -70.14 -5.35
CA GLU A 473 18.55 -69.96 -6.24
C GLU A 473 17.24 -69.70 -5.44
N SER A 474 16.14 -69.40 -6.17
CA SER A 474 14.77 -69.07 -5.71
C SER A 474 13.87 -70.34 -5.65
N PRO A 475 12.53 -70.34 -5.33
CA PRO A 475 11.51 -69.31 -5.63
C PRO A 475 10.29 -69.07 -4.68
N ALA A 476 9.67 -67.89 -4.86
CA ALA A 476 8.23 -67.53 -4.96
C ALA A 476 7.07 -68.04 -4.03
N SER A 477 6.02 -67.19 -3.96
CA SER A 477 4.56 -67.47 -3.75
C SER A 477 4.04 -67.97 -2.37
N GLU A 478 2.89 -67.53 -1.80
CA GLU A 478 1.97 -66.38 -2.04
C GLU A 478 1.06 -66.08 -0.78
N PRO A 479 -0.17 -65.46 -0.76
CA PRO A 479 -0.59 -64.60 0.39
C PRO A 479 -1.91 -64.95 1.15
N ALA A 480 -2.24 -64.10 2.15
CA ALA A 480 -3.56 -63.79 2.75
C ALA A 480 -4.22 -64.85 3.70
N GLU A 481 -5.23 -64.58 4.55
CA GLU A 481 -6.12 -63.39 4.73
C GLU A 481 -6.53 -63.13 6.26
N PRO A 482 -7.75 -62.75 6.74
CA PRO A 482 -7.90 -61.65 7.73
C PRO A 482 -8.62 -61.97 9.08
N ILE A 483 -8.82 -60.96 9.95
CA ILE A 483 -9.83 -60.93 11.05
C ILE A 483 -10.39 -59.49 11.24
N GLU A 484 -11.67 -59.37 11.63
CA GLU A 484 -12.45 -58.15 12.00
C GLU A 484 -12.21 -57.77 13.51
N ALA A 485 -12.85 -56.80 14.19
CA ALA A 485 -13.93 -55.83 13.89
C ALA A 485 -13.52 -54.42 14.46
N GLU A 486 -14.27 -53.56 15.19
CA GLU A 486 -15.63 -53.53 15.79
C GLU A 486 -16.05 -52.05 16.06
N ASP A 487 -17.34 -51.77 16.28
CA ASP A 487 -17.87 -50.41 16.59
C ASP A 487 -17.91 -50.11 18.11
N MET A 488 -17.87 -48.83 18.52
CA MET A 488 -18.68 -48.35 19.66
C MET A 488 -18.89 -46.82 19.77
N GLU A 489 -19.75 -46.44 20.72
CA GLU A 489 -20.57 -45.22 20.75
C GLU A 489 -19.95 -43.97 21.43
N SER A 490 -20.72 -42.89 21.35
CA SER A 490 -20.64 -41.65 22.12
C SER A 490 -20.56 -41.79 23.64
N VAL A 491 -20.11 -40.73 24.33
CA VAL A 491 -20.92 -40.03 25.36
C VAL A 491 -20.35 -38.63 25.67
N THR A 492 -21.18 -37.76 26.26
CA THR A 492 -20.89 -36.38 26.71
C THR A 492 -20.35 -36.32 28.14
N GLU A 493 -19.46 -35.37 28.45
CA GLU A 493 -19.25 -34.91 29.84
C GLU A 493 -18.75 -33.44 29.91
N ASP A 494 -19.68 -32.54 30.22
CA ASP A 494 -19.50 -31.40 31.15
C ASP A 494 -19.92 -31.92 32.56
N PRO A 495 -19.55 -31.31 33.70
CA PRO A 495 -19.11 -29.91 33.88
C PRO A 495 -17.91 -29.70 34.84
N ASP A 496 -17.53 -28.42 35.09
CA ASP A 496 -17.64 -27.86 36.45
C ASP A 496 -17.79 -26.32 36.45
N GLU A 497 -18.36 -25.76 37.52
CA GLU A 497 -18.48 -24.30 37.78
C GLU A 497 -17.46 -23.85 38.85
N GLY A 498 -17.14 -22.54 38.97
CA GLY A 498 -16.36 -22.09 40.14
C GLY A 498 -15.67 -20.73 40.12
N ASP A 499 -16.46 -19.65 40.09
CA ASP A 499 -16.21 -18.32 40.68
C ASP A 499 -14.78 -17.90 41.15
N SER A 500 -14.30 -16.76 40.63
CA SER A 500 -13.63 -15.74 41.46
C SER A 500 -13.68 -14.35 40.81
N ARG A 501 -13.96 -13.33 41.63
CA ARG A 501 -14.14 -11.91 41.23
C ARG A 501 -12.87 -11.05 41.43
N PRO A 502 -12.82 -9.80 40.89
CA PRO A 502 -11.55 -9.12 40.61
C PRO A 502 -10.96 -8.34 41.78
N ILE A 503 -9.69 -7.92 41.63
CA ILE A 503 -8.96 -7.02 42.54
C ILE A 503 -8.75 -5.64 41.88
N LEU A 504 -8.92 -4.58 42.68
CA LEU A 504 -8.68 -3.18 42.32
C LEU A 504 -7.65 -2.54 43.27
N ALA A 505 -6.56 -2.02 42.70
CA ALA A 505 -5.63 -1.03 43.27
C ALA A 505 -4.75 -0.53 42.09
N ALA A 506 -4.49 0.76 41.78
CA ALA A 506 -4.23 1.95 42.59
C ALA A 506 -2.92 1.81 43.40
N ASP A 507 -1.79 2.44 43.03
CA ASP A 507 -1.61 3.90 43.08
C ASP A 507 -0.29 4.37 42.41
N GLY A 508 -0.19 5.68 42.11
CA GLY A 508 1.09 6.43 41.94
C GLY A 508 1.97 6.19 40.68
N THR A 509 2.80 7.15 40.24
CA THR A 509 2.87 8.60 40.59
C THR A 509 3.58 9.36 39.46
N VAL A 510 3.20 10.62 39.25
CA VAL A 510 3.91 11.56 38.35
C VAL A 510 5.01 12.28 39.14
N PRO A 511 6.18 12.51 38.54
CA PRO A 511 6.97 13.72 38.80
C PRO A 511 6.87 14.70 37.62
N GLU A 512 6.69 15.97 37.96
CA GLU A 512 6.73 17.14 37.07
C GLU A 512 8.07 17.83 37.27
N GLU A 513 8.77 18.19 36.18
CA GLU A 513 9.81 19.23 36.25
C GLU A 513 10.01 19.90 34.88
N ALA A 514 9.70 21.20 34.81
CA ALA A 514 10.40 22.13 33.94
C ALA A 514 11.61 22.67 34.73
N SER A 515 12.62 23.32 34.16
CA SER A 515 12.76 24.00 32.87
C SER A 515 14.25 24.25 32.60
N ASP A 516 14.67 24.48 31.35
CA ASP A 516 15.71 25.50 31.16
C ASP A 516 15.62 26.22 29.80
N THR A 517 16.37 27.30 29.72
CA THR A 517 16.36 28.36 28.71
C THR A 517 17.27 28.09 27.52
N ILE A 518 16.99 28.76 26.40
CA ILE A 518 17.89 29.77 25.80
C ILE A 518 17.20 30.37 24.56
N THR A 519 17.14 31.70 24.52
CA THR A 519 16.88 32.48 23.31
C THR A 519 18.20 33.02 22.78
N ASP A 520 18.49 32.88 21.49
CA ASP A 520 19.28 33.91 20.79
C ASP A 520 19.01 33.91 19.28
N ALA A 521 18.84 35.10 18.72
CA ALA A 521 18.67 35.37 17.29
C ALA A 521 18.78 36.89 17.06
N PRO A 522 19.87 37.40 16.46
CA PRO A 522 20.04 38.83 16.22
C PRO A 522 19.42 39.29 14.89
N ASP A 523 18.85 40.49 14.89
CA ASP A 523 18.46 41.25 13.69
C ASP A 523 19.69 41.84 12.97
N GLU A 524 19.57 42.08 11.65
CA GLU A 524 20.42 43.07 10.96
C GLU A 524 19.60 43.79 9.87
N GLU A 525 19.49 45.12 9.98
CA GLU A 525 18.88 46.01 8.97
C GLU A 525 19.96 46.64 8.06
N ALA A 526 19.60 46.93 6.79
CA ALA A 526 19.54 48.30 6.23
C ALA A 526 20.04 48.46 4.77
N ASN A 527 19.12 48.96 3.91
CA ASN A 527 19.37 49.83 2.74
C ASN A 527 20.17 49.25 1.52
N ASP A 528 20.14 49.84 0.32
CA ASP A 528 19.56 51.14 -0.08
C ASP A 528 18.84 51.17 -1.46
N LYS A 529 17.98 52.19 -1.62
CA LYS A 529 17.34 52.82 -2.81
C LYS A 529 17.61 52.30 -4.24
N VAL A 530 16.57 52.41 -5.08
CA VAL A 530 16.46 53.45 -6.15
C VAL A 530 15.02 53.63 -6.62
N LEU A 531 14.62 54.87 -6.95
CA LEU A 531 13.30 55.23 -7.51
C LEU A 531 13.36 55.35 -9.04
N VAL A 532 12.24 55.06 -9.71
CA VAL A 532 11.68 55.91 -10.78
C VAL A 532 10.16 55.94 -10.62
N THR A 533 9.52 57.09 -10.86
CA THR A 533 8.07 57.31 -10.77
C THR A 533 7.41 57.27 -12.15
N ASP A 534 6.10 57.03 -12.20
CA ASP A 534 5.12 58.06 -12.60
C ASP A 534 3.67 57.52 -12.55
N ALA A 535 2.69 58.40 -12.41
CA ALA A 535 1.29 58.05 -12.15
C ALA A 535 0.31 58.86 -13.00
N VAL A 536 -0.76 58.22 -13.46
CA VAL A 536 -1.98 58.86 -14.01
C VAL A 536 -3.21 58.06 -13.55
N ASP A 537 -4.30 58.79 -13.27
CA ASP A 537 -5.50 58.32 -12.55
C ASP A 537 -6.54 57.53 -13.40
N PRO A 538 -7.58 56.93 -12.79
CA PRO A 538 -8.28 55.78 -13.36
C PRO A 538 -9.66 56.06 -13.98
N ALA A 539 -10.09 55.17 -14.90
CA ALA A 539 -11.46 54.63 -14.94
C ALA A 539 -11.64 53.53 -16.00
N SER A 540 -12.04 52.30 -15.60
CA SER A 540 -13.18 51.60 -16.23
C SER A 540 -13.49 50.25 -15.58
N LYS A 541 -14.76 49.84 -15.72
CA LYS A 541 -15.34 48.61 -15.20
C LYS A 541 -14.78 47.39 -15.96
N TYR A 542 -14.60 46.25 -15.30
CA TYR A 542 -15.44 45.06 -15.55
C TYR A 542 -15.35 44.05 -14.39
N ARG A 543 -16.41 43.27 -14.20
CA ARG A 543 -16.55 42.31 -13.09
C ARG A 543 -15.72 41.04 -13.35
N LYS A 544 -15.01 40.56 -12.32
CA LYS A 544 -14.55 39.16 -12.24
C LYS A 544 -15.65 38.34 -11.57
N SER A 545 -16.16 37.32 -12.23
CA SER A 545 -17.21 36.44 -11.69
C SER A 545 -16.63 35.11 -11.19
N SER A 546 -16.40 35.01 -9.89
CA SER A 546 -16.03 33.75 -9.21
C SER A 546 -17.23 33.22 -8.43
N GLY A 547 -17.96 32.28 -9.01
CA GLY A 547 -19.12 31.65 -8.37
C GLY A 547 -18.72 30.48 -7.48
N LEU A 548 -18.68 30.69 -6.17
CA LEU A 548 -18.91 29.62 -5.19
C LEU A 548 -20.39 29.66 -4.78
N PRO A 549 -21.06 28.51 -4.57
CA PRO A 549 -22.36 28.48 -3.92
C PRO A 549 -22.21 28.89 -2.44
N PRO A 550 -23.20 29.57 -1.85
CA PRO A 550 -23.17 29.89 -0.42
C PRO A 550 -23.30 28.63 0.43
N VAL A 551 -22.58 28.61 1.55
CA VAL A 551 -22.75 27.63 2.63
C VAL A 551 -24.11 27.90 3.32
N PRO A 552 -24.88 26.89 3.75
CA PRO A 552 -26.09 27.12 4.54
C PRO A 552 -25.79 27.77 5.89
N ASP A 553 -26.64 28.70 6.32
CA ASP A 553 -26.55 29.32 7.65
C ASP A 553 -26.78 28.28 8.76
N ASP A 554 -25.84 28.18 9.70
CA ASP A 554 -25.96 27.41 10.93
C ASP A 554 -26.26 28.37 12.11
N PRO A 555 -27.38 28.22 12.83
CA PRO A 555 -27.78 29.15 13.89
C PRO A 555 -26.94 28.91 15.17
N GLY A 556 -25.73 29.46 15.19
CA GLY A 556 -24.86 29.46 16.36
C GLY A 556 -25.53 30.10 17.59
N VAL A 557 -25.28 29.51 18.77
CA VAL A 557 -25.86 29.96 20.04
C VAL A 557 -25.27 31.30 20.45
N ASP A 558 -26.14 32.25 20.79
CA ASP A 558 -25.78 33.62 21.17
C ASP A 558 -25.01 33.64 22.51
N PRO A 559 -23.73 34.08 22.57
CA PRO A 559 -22.86 33.91 23.74
C PRO A 559 -23.18 34.84 24.93
N ASN A 560 -24.33 35.50 24.93
CA ASN A 560 -24.71 36.56 25.88
C ASN A 560 -25.93 36.20 26.75
N ILE A 561 -26.34 34.93 26.79
CA ILE A 561 -27.39 34.45 27.69
C ILE A 561 -26.77 34.14 29.07
N PRO A 562 -27.20 34.79 30.17
CA PRO A 562 -26.75 34.44 31.50
C PRO A 562 -27.29 33.06 31.90
N ALA A 563 -26.44 32.23 32.53
CA ALA A 563 -26.80 30.86 32.89
C ALA A 563 -27.90 30.82 33.97
N GLU A 564 -28.94 30.02 33.74
CA GLU A 564 -29.98 29.75 34.75
C GLU A 564 -29.45 28.86 35.88
N GLU A 565 -29.87 29.12 37.12
CA GLU A 565 -29.46 28.34 38.28
C GLU A 565 -30.00 26.89 38.23
N PRO A 566 -29.22 25.88 38.66
CA PRO A 566 -29.65 24.49 38.61
C PRO A 566 -30.82 24.22 39.58
N ALA A 567 -31.99 23.91 39.02
CA ALA A 567 -33.20 23.61 39.77
C ALA A 567 -33.04 22.41 40.73
N ARG A 568 -33.81 22.43 41.83
CA ARG A 568 -33.62 21.55 42.98
C ARG A 568 -33.81 20.06 42.65
N ARG A 569 -32.96 19.21 43.22
CA ARG A 569 -33.05 17.74 43.19
C ARG A 569 -34.46 17.24 43.52
N PHE A 570 -35.12 16.58 42.58
CA PHE A 570 -36.21 15.66 42.88
C PHE A 570 -35.64 14.33 43.38
N ARG A 571 -36.19 13.81 44.47
CA ARG A 571 -36.06 12.39 44.88
C ARG A 571 -37.34 11.67 44.49
N LEU A 572 -37.24 10.48 43.93
CA LEU A 572 -38.30 9.48 43.91
C LEU A 572 -37.66 8.09 43.95
N PHE A 573 -38.14 7.27 44.90
CA PHE A 573 -37.66 5.92 45.25
C PHE A 573 -36.24 5.89 45.82
#